data_AF-A0A8D7FKB7-F1
#
_entry.id   AF-A0A8D7FKB7-F1
#
_cell.length_a   1.000
_cell.length_b   1.000
_cell.length_c   1.000
_cell.angle_alpha   90.00
_cell.angle_beta   90.00
_cell.angle_gamma   90.00
#
_symmetry.space_group_name_H-M   'P 1'
#
loop_
_entity.id
_entity.type
_entity.pdbx_description
1 polymer ?
#
loop_
_entity_poly.entity_id
_entity_poly.type
_entity_poly.pdbx_seq_one_letter_code
_entity_poly.pdbx_strand_id
1 'polypeptide(L)'
;MTAPRGSTAAASPHPATCSPPKFGPWPTSPLPSVTFYNQEDTVTNQLRNGVRGLMLDMYDFENDIWLCHSFQGQCYNFTAFEPAINTLKEVEEFLTENPLEIVTIIIEEYVRAPKGLTKLFTDAGLVKFWYPISEIPMNGMDWPSVTDMVAKNHRLLVFTSDASKEANEGIVYQRRYMAENENVSS
;
A
#
# COMPACT_ATOMS: atom_id res chain seq x y z
N MET A 1 -53.02 -18.87 -16.45
CA MET A 1 -52.09 -18.51 -15.37
C MET A 1 -51.01 -17.65 -15.98
N THR A 2 -51.10 -16.34 -15.80
CA THR A 2 -50.20 -15.33 -16.37
C THR A 2 -49.27 -14.86 -15.26
N ALA A 3 -47.95 -14.97 -15.46
CA ALA A 3 -46.93 -14.53 -14.50
C ALA A 3 -46.91 -12.99 -14.39
N PRO A 4 -46.65 -12.41 -13.21
CA PRO A 4 -46.52 -10.95 -13.08
C PRO A 4 -45.14 -10.49 -13.58
N ARG A 5 -45.14 -9.36 -14.29
CA ARG A 5 -43.93 -8.66 -14.77
C ARG A 5 -43.09 -8.20 -13.57
N GLY A 6 -41.80 -8.51 -13.59
CA GLY A 6 -40.83 -7.99 -12.65
C GLY A 6 -40.74 -6.47 -12.70
N SER A 7 -40.78 -5.85 -11.53
CA SER A 7 -40.52 -4.42 -11.34
C SER A 7 -39.05 -4.14 -11.64
N THR A 8 -38.78 -3.32 -12.65
CA THR A 8 -37.44 -2.77 -12.91
C THR A 8 -37.15 -1.70 -11.86
N ALA A 9 -36.24 -1.99 -10.93
CA ALA A 9 -35.66 -0.97 -10.07
C ALA A 9 -34.82 -0.02 -10.92
N ALA A 10 -35.20 1.25 -10.97
CA ALA A 10 -34.41 2.29 -11.59
C ALA A 10 -33.13 2.51 -10.78
N ALA A 11 -31.97 2.36 -11.41
CA ALA A 11 -30.69 2.75 -10.84
C ALA A 11 -30.68 4.28 -10.67
N SER A 12 -30.47 4.75 -9.43
CA SER A 12 -30.23 6.15 -9.15
C SER A 12 -28.97 6.61 -9.87
N PRO A 13 -28.97 7.76 -10.57
CA PRO A 13 -27.76 8.29 -11.18
C PRO A 13 -26.85 8.79 -10.06
N HIS A 14 -25.76 8.07 -9.81
CA HIS A 14 -24.63 8.64 -9.09
C HIS A 14 -24.11 9.84 -9.90
N PRO A 15 -23.96 11.04 -9.32
CA PRO A 15 -23.34 12.14 -10.03
C PRO A 15 -21.87 11.79 -10.29
N ALA A 16 -21.56 11.48 -11.54
CA ALA A 16 -20.20 11.39 -12.05
C ALA A 16 -19.63 12.81 -12.13
N THR A 17 -19.14 13.33 -11.01
CA THR A 17 -18.24 14.48 -11.01
C THR A 17 -16.95 14.04 -10.32
N CYS A 18 -16.12 13.29 -11.03
CA CYS A 18 -14.70 13.25 -10.72
C CYS A 18 -14.16 14.66 -10.96
N SER A 19 -14.06 15.45 -9.90
CA SER A 19 -13.26 16.67 -9.96
C SER A 19 -11.80 16.24 -10.14
N PRO A 20 -11.03 16.87 -11.03
CA PRO A 20 -9.60 16.59 -11.13
C PRO A 20 -8.97 16.81 -9.74
N PRO A 21 -8.06 15.92 -9.31
CA PRO A 21 -7.38 16.08 -8.03
C PRO A 21 -6.69 17.45 -8.01
N LYS A 22 -6.84 18.14 -6.87
CA LYS A 22 -6.07 19.36 -6.63
C LYS A 22 -4.67 18.93 -6.25
N PHE A 23 -3.75 18.98 -7.23
CA PHE A 23 -2.34 18.76 -7.01
C PHE A 23 -1.80 19.81 -6.03
N GLY A 24 -1.31 19.37 -4.87
CA GLY A 24 -0.52 20.21 -3.97
C GLY A 24 0.88 20.46 -4.56
N PRO A 25 1.61 21.50 -4.13
CA PRO A 25 3.00 21.67 -4.53
C PRO A 25 3.83 20.50 -3.99
N TRP A 26 4.54 19.81 -4.88
CA TRP A 26 5.49 18.75 -4.52
C TRP A 26 6.63 19.30 -3.66
N PRO A 27 7.17 18.53 -2.70
CA PRO A 27 8.45 18.86 -2.10
C PRO A 27 9.52 18.88 -3.21
N THR A 28 10.04 20.06 -3.53
CA THR A 28 11.10 20.20 -4.52
C THR A 28 12.44 19.84 -3.89
N SER A 29 13.01 18.68 -4.23
CA SER A 29 14.40 18.40 -3.92
C SER A 29 15.30 19.37 -4.71
N PRO A 30 16.32 19.99 -4.07
CA PRO A 30 17.22 20.94 -4.73
C PRO A 30 18.22 20.27 -5.68
N LEU A 31 18.27 18.93 -5.71
CA LEU A 31 19.12 18.15 -6.60
C LEU A 31 18.30 17.58 -7.76
N PRO A 32 18.83 17.56 -8.99
CA PRO A 32 18.15 16.91 -10.12
C PRO A 32 17.95 15.42 -9.81
N SER A 33 16.69 14.99 -9.70
CA SER A 33 16.36 13.56 -9.66
C SER A 33 16.53 12.96 -11.05
N VAL A 34 17.18 11.80 -11.15
CA VAL A 34 17.34 11.06 -12.41
C VAL A 34 16.21 10.03 -12.60
N THR A 35 15.46 9.78 -11.52
CA THR A 35 14.25 8.96 -11.53
C THR A 35 13.01 9.85 -11.53
N PHE A 36 11.99 9.41 -12.25
CA PHE A 36 10.75 10.15 -12.46
C PHE A 36 9.70 9.72 -11.44
N TYR A 37 8.84 10.65 -11.04
CA TYR A 37 7.63 10.31 -10.31
C TYR A 37 6.73 9.47 -11.21
N ASN A 38 6.37 8.28 -10.74
CA ASN A 38 5.48 7.39 -11.49
C ASN A 38 4.00 7.79 -11.35
N GLN A 39 3.66 8.71 -10.45
CA GLN A 39 2.30 9.19 -10.21
C GLN A 39 2.30 10.71 -10.00
N GLU A 40 1.23 11.36 -10.46
CA GLU A 40 1.03 12.81 -10.32
C GLU A 40 0.33 13.22 -9.02
N ASP A 41 -0.17 12.26 -8.25
CA ASP A 41 -0.91 12.49 -7.01
C ASP A 41 -0.11 12.08 -5.76
N THR A 42 -0.28 12.83 -4.68
CA THR A 42 0.16 12.39 -3.33
C THR A 42 -0.57 11.11 -2.92
N VAL A 43 -0.02 10.36 -1.96
CA VAL A 43 -0.64 9.12 -1.49
C VAL A 43 -2.02 9.38 -0.90
N THR A 44 -2.20 10.47 -0.14
CA THR A 44 -3.50 10.92 0.35
C THR A 44 -4.52 11.07 -0.79
N ASN A 45 -4.14 11.73 -1.89
CA ASN A 45 -5.04 11.95 -3.02
C ASN A 45 -5.36 10.64 -3.74
N GLN A 46 -4.36 9.78 -3.96
CA GLN A 46 -4.58 8.44 -4.54
C GLN A 46 -5.60 7.65 -3.70
N LEU A 47 -5.43 7.61 -2.38
CA LEU A 47 -6.34 6.93 -1.46
C LEU A 47 -7.75 7.55 -1.49
N ARG A 48 -7.87 8.88 -1.49
CA ARG A 48 -9.17 9.58 -1.63
C ARG A 48 -9.84 9.30 -2.97
N ASN A 49 -9.06 9.05 -4.02
CA ASN A 49 -9.53 8.74 -5.37
C ASN A 49 -9.84 7.24 -5.59
N GLY A 50 -9.77 6.42 -4.53
CA GLY A 50 -10.20 5.03 -4.56
C GLY A 50 -9.07 4.00 -4.67
N VAL A 51 -7.80 4.43 -4.70
CA VAL A 51 -6.67 3.50 -4.61
C VAL A 51 -6.68 2.81 -3.25
N ARG A 52 -6.50 1.48 -3.22
CA ARG A 52 -6.41 0.66 -2.00
C ARG A 52 -5.18 -0.25 -1.98
N GLY A 53 -4.33 -0.15 -2.99
CA GLY A 53 -3.07 -0.87 -3.10
C GLY A 53 -1.96 0.10 -3.44
N LEU A 54 -0.87 0.08 -2.66
CA LEU A 54 0.34 0.87 -2.89
C LEU A 54 1.51 -0.09 -3.08
N MET A 55 2.36 0.19 -4.06
CA MET A 55 3.65 -0.50 -4.25
C MET A 55 4.75 0.51 -3.93
N LEU A 56 5.57 0.22 -2.94
CA LEU A 56 6.55 1.15 -2.37
C LEU A 56 7.93 0.51 -2.34
N ASP A 57 8.89 1.18 -2.93
CA ASP A 57 10.28 0.76 -2.92
C ASP A 57 10.97 1.39 -1.69
N MET A 58 11.40 0.56 -0.75
CA MET A 58 11.96 1.02 0.53
C MET A 58 13.43 0.64 0.68
N TYR A 59 14.27 1.64 0.97
CA TYR A 59 15.72 1.49 1.09
C TYR A 59 16.24 2.09 2.39
N ASP A 60 17.33 1.53 2.92
CA ASP A 60 18.16 2.25 3.90
C ASP A 60 18.86 3.43 3.21
N PHE A 61 18.68 4.64 3.74
CA PHE A 61 19.31 5.85 3.23
C PHE A 61 19.39 6.94 4.31
N GLU A 62 20.50 7.68 4.39
CA GLU A 62 20.68 8.79 5.36
C GLU A 62 20.36 8.40 6.82
N ASN A 63 20.68 7.16 7.22
CA ASN A 63 20.37 6.55 8.53
C ASN A 63 18.87 6.41 8.86
N ASP A 64 18.01 6.42 7.84
CA ASP A 64 16.57 6.18 7.94
C ASP A 64 16.09 5.30 6.77
N ILE A 65 14.78 5.05 6.68
CA ILE A 65 14.16 4.33 5.57
C ILE A 65 13.46 5.32 4.64
N TRP A 66 13.83 5.26 3.36
CA TRP A 66 13.36 6.19 2.34
C TRP A 66 12.62 5.48 1.23
N LEU A 67 11.65 6.20 0.64
CA LEU A 67 11.15 5.87 -0.68
C LEU A 67 12.18 6.26 -1.71
N CYS A 68 12.58 5.30 -2.53
CA CYS A 68 13.66 5.46 -3.48
C CYS A 68 13.47 4.52 -4.65
N HIS A 69 13.78 4.95 -5.88
CA HIS A 69 13.74 4.06 -7.04
C HIS A 69 15.12 4.06 -7.69
N SER A 70 15.88 3.00 -7.43
CA SER A 70 17.31 2.96 -7.68
C SER A 70 17.79 1.59 -8.16
N PHE A 71 19.09 1.42 -8.32
CA PHE A 71 19.73 0.22 -8.84
C PHE A 71 20.63 -0.44 -7.78
N GLN A 72 20.85 -1.75 -7.95
CA GLN A 72 21.76 -2.55 -7.11
C GLN A 72 21.43 -2.55 -5.61
N GLY A 73 20.18 -2.25 -5.24
CA GLY A 73 19.73 -2.23 -3.85
C GLY A 73 20.34 -1.09 -3.01
N GLN A 74 20.79 -0.01 -3.65
CA GLN A 74 21.32 1.17 -2.97
C GLN A 74 20.55 2.41 -3.35
N CYS A 75 20.23 3.27 -2.38
CA CYS A 75 19.65 4.58 -2.64
C CYS A 75 20.72 5.67 -2.70
N TYR A 76 20.54 6.64 -3.58
CA TYR A 76 21.41 7.80 -3.72
C TYR A 76 20.59 9.09 -3.60
N ASN A 77 21.27 10.21 -3.32
CA ASN A 77 20.62 11.53 -3.23
C ASN A 77 19.79 11.92 -4.46
N PHE A 78 20.18 11.47 -5.67
CA PHE A 78 19.47 11.76 -6.92
C PHE A 78 18.40 10.71 -7.28
N THR A 79 18.22 9.69 -6.43
CA THR A 79 17.17 8.67 -6.56
C THR A 79 16.19 8.62 -5.40
N ALA A 80 16.51 9.31 -4.31
CA ALA A 80 15.69 9.42 -3.12
C ALA A 80 14.53 10.41 -3.35
N PHE A 81 13.34 10.04 -2.89
CA PHE A 81 12.16 10.90 -2.94
C PHE A 81 11.89 11.55 -1.60
N GLU A 82 11.54 10.77 -0.59
CA GLU A 82 11.27 11.24 0.76
C GLU A 82 11.43 10.12 1.81
N PRO A 83 11.54 10.46 3.10
CA PRO A 83 11.45 9.47 4.18
C PRO A 83 10.12 8.70 4.13
N ALA A 84 10.18 7.37 4.18
CA ALA A 84 9.00 6.51 4.05
C ALA A 84 7.96 6.74 5.16
N ILE A 85 8.40 7.24 6.32
CA ILE A 85 7.52 7.57 7.45
C ILE A 85 6.45 8.62 7.09
N ASN A 86 6.73 9.54 6.16
CA ASN A 86 5.76 10.55 5.73
C ASN A 86 4.59 9.89 5.00
N THR A 87 4.89 9.09 3.98
CA THR A 87 3.90 8.32 3.23
C THR A 87 3.10 7.37 4.12
N LEU A 88 3.74 6.68 5.07
CA LEU A 88 3.03 5.79 5.97
C LEU A 88 2.11 6.52 6.95
N LYS A 89 2.44 7.76 7.33
CA LYS A 89 1.53 8.61 8.11
C LYS A 89 0.31 9.04 7.30
N GLU A 90 0.44 9.30 6.00
CA GLU A 90 -0.73 9.55 5.14
C GLU A 90 -1.67 8.33 5.10
N VAL A 91 -1.11 7.11 5.05
CA VAL A 91 -1.91 5.87 5.13
C VAL A 91 -2.58 5.73 6.49
N GLU A 92 -1.88 6.04 7.59
CA GLU A 92 -2.42 5.97 8.95
C GLU A 92 -3.58 6.95 9.15
N GLU A 93 -3.42 8.19 8.70
CA GLU A 93 -4.45 9.22 8.75
C GLU A 93 -5.67 8.78 7.94
N PHE A 94 -5.46 8.29 6.71
CA PHE A 94 -6.53 7.78 5.87
C PHE A 94 -7.30 6.63 6.53
N LEU A 95 -6.62 5.62 7.08
CA LEU A 95 -7.27 4.49 7.75
C LEU A 95 -7.98 4.92 9.04
N THR A 96 -7.48 5.93 9.74
CA THR A 96 -8.14 6.52 10.91
C THR A 96 -9.43 7.25 10.52
N GLU A 97 -9.41 8.04 9.45
CA GLU A 97 -10.58 8.79 8.96
C GLU A 97 -11.63 7.90 8.29
N ASN A 98 -11.22 6.75 7.75
CA ASN A 98 -12.08 5.87 6.95
C ASN A 98 -12.16 4.47 7.57
N PRO A 99 -13.01 4.25 8.59
CA PRO A 99 -12.99 3.03 9.40
C PRO A 99 -13.43 1.75 8.67
N LEU A 100 -14.08 1.88 7.50
CA LEU A 100 -14.52 0.75 6.69
C LEU A 100 -13.55 0.37 5.58
N GLU A 101 -12.46 1.13 5.42
CA GLU A 101 -11.51 0.95 4.33
C GLU A 101 -10.37 0.03 4.73
N ILE A 102 -9.84 -0.69 3.74
CA ILE A 102 -8.67 -1.56 3.84
C ILE A 102 -7.63 -1.09 2.85
N VAL A 103 -6.37 -1.02 3.27
CA VAL A 103 -5.23 -0.70 2.41
C VAL A 103 -4.27 -1.88 2.35
N THR A 104 -3.72 -2.14 1.18
CA THR A 104 -2.62 -3.09 0.96
C THR A 104 -1.37 -2.32 0.58
N ILE A 105 -0.25 -2.62 1.23
CA ILE A 105 1.09 -2.12 0.87
C ILE A 105 1.93 -3.30 0.43
N ILE A 106 2.53 -3.19 -0.75
CA ILE A 106 3.50 -4.13 -1.30
C ILE A 106 4.85 -3.43 -1.29
N ILE A 107 5.83 -3.99 -0.59
CA ILE A 107 7.15 -3.39 -0.41
C ILE A 107 8.14 -4.06 -1.37
N GLU A 108 8.72 -3.30 -2.28
CA GLU A 108 9.96 -3.72 -2.92
C GLU A 108 11.12 -3.45 -1.95
N GLU A 109 11.69 -4.55 -1.44
CA GLU A 109 12.45 -4.57 -0.20
C GLU A 109 13.96 -4.42 -0.40
N TYR A 110 14.52 -3.32 0.11
CA TYR A 110 15.96 -3.06 0.16
C TYR A 110 16.46 -2.57 1.53
N VAL A 111 15.64 -2.67 2.58
CA VAL A 111 15.99 -2.33 3.97
C VAL A 111 16.75 -3.47 4.64
N ARG A 112 18.02 -3.23 4.94
CA ARG A 112 18.94 -4.14 5.64
C ARG A 112 18.99 -3.89 7.14
N ALA A 113 18.61 -2.71 7.60
CA ALA A 113 18.52 -2.40 9.03
C ALA A 113 17.69 -3.46 9.78
N PRO A 114 18.23 -4.09 10.85
CA PRO A 114 17.50 -5.09 11.61
C PRO A 114 16.20 -4.52 12.18
N LYS A 115 15.07 -5.18 11.90
CA LYS A 115 13.73 -4.73 12.33
C LYS A 115 13.33 -3.35 11.78
N GLY A 116 13.97 -2.90 10.69
CA GLY A 116 13.77 -1.59 10.12
C GLY A 116 12.30 -1.33 9.76
N LEU A 117 11.67 -2.27 9.05
CA LEU A 117 10.27 -2.13 8.67
C LEU A 117 9.32 -2.21 9.87
N THR A 118 9.49 -3.19 10.76
CA THR A 118 8.60 -3.28 11.93
C THR A 118 8.67 -2.01 12.78
N LYS A 119 9.87 -1.45 12.98
CA LYS A 119 10.05 -0.17 13.68
C LYS A 119 9.35 0.97 12.92
N LEU A 120 9.58 1.09 11.62
CA LEU A 120 8.98 2.13 10.78
C LEU A 120 7.44 2.11 10.86
N PHE A 121 6.81 0.96 10.70
CA PHE A 121 5.35 0.81 10.80
C PHE A 121 4.81 1.07 12.22
N THR A 122 5.60 0.74 13.24
CA THR A 122 5.28 1.08 14.64
C THR A 122 5.29 2.59 14.85
N ASP A 123 6.36 3.26 14.40
CA ASP A 123 6.52 4.71 14.52
C ASP A 123 5.48 5.49 13.69
N ALA A 124 5.02 4.90 12.58
CA ALA A 124 3.93 5.43 11.77
C ALA A 124 2.56 5.27 12.43
N GLY A 125 2.42 4.45 13.49
CA GLY A 125 1.14 4.16 14.14
C GLY A 125 0.26 3.15 13.41
N LEU A 126 0.81 2.43 12.41
CA LEU A 126 0.04 1.53 11.55
C LEU A 126 -0.20 0.13 12.14
N VAL A 127 0.57 -0.26 13.17
CA VAL A 127 0.47 -1.60 13.80
C VAL A 127 -0.96 -1.90 14.29
N LYS A 128 -1.71 -0.89 14.73
CA LYS A 128 -3.12 -1.05 15.17
C LYS A 128 -4.07 -1.51 14.06
N PHE A 129 -3.70 -1.35 12.80
CA PHE A 129 -4.48 -1.79 11.63
C PHE A 129 -3.93 -3.07 11.00
N TRP A 130 -2.74 -3.51 11.40
CA TRP A 130 -1.98 -4.55 10.71
C TRP A 130 -2.68 -5.90 10.80
N TYR A 131 -2.97 -6.51 9.66
CA TYR A 131 -3.45 -7.87 9.56
C TYR A 131 -2.36 -8.85 10.04
N PRO A 132 -2.61 -9.65 11.09
CA PRO A 132 -1.59 -10.49 11.71
C PRO A 132 -1.26 -11.70 10.84
N ILE A 133 0.03 -12.00 10.69
CA ILE A 133 0.52 -13.12 9.88
C ILE A 133 -0.07 -14.49 10.31
N SER A 134 -0.37 -14.67 11.59
CA SER A 134 -0.95 -15.90 12.13
C SER A 134 -2.39 -16.16 11.66
N GLU A 135 -3.10 -15.14 11.17
CA GLU A 135 -4.46 -15.25 10.64
C GLU A 135 -4.50 -15.20 9.11
N ILE A 136 -3.34 -15.15 8.44
CA ILE A 136 -3.31 -15.11 6.99
C ILE A 136 -3.65 -16.49 6.45
N PRO A 137 -4.59 -16.59 5.48
CA PRO A 137 -4.96 -17.87 4.91
C PRO A 137 -3.77 -18.52 4.21
N MET A 138 -3.54 -19.80 4.50
CA MET A 138 -2.50 -20.63 3.87
C MET A 138 -3.14 -21.85 3.22
N ASN A 139 -2.42 -22.53 2.32
CA ASN A 139 -2.81 -23.82 1.74
C ASN A 139 -4.20 -23.83 1.07
N GLY A 140 -4.55 -22.74 0.38
CA GLY A 140 -5.82 -22.61 -0.35
C GLY A 140 -7.03 -22.28 0.53
N MET A 141 -6.82 -21.90 1.79
CA MET A 141 -7.89 -21.32 2.61
C MET A 141 -8.34 -19.97 2.04
N ASP A 142 -9.63 -19.67 2.16
CA ASP A 142 -10.20 -18.41 1.74
C ASP A 142 -9.76 -17.26 2.65
N TRP A 143 -9.61 -16.07 2.06
CA TRP A 143 -9.49 -14.83 2.84
C TRP A 143 -10.79 -14.56 3.61
N PRO A 144 -10.70 -13.99 4.83
CA PRO A 144 -11.89 -13.49 5.51
C PRO A 144 -12.58 -12.43 4.64
N SER A 145 -13.87 -12.22 4.90
CA SER A 145 -14.58 -11.13 4.24
C SER A 145 -14.00 -9.79 4.68
N VAL A 146 -14.11 -8.77 3.81
CA VAL A 146 -13.76 -7.39 4.14
C VAL A 146 -14.48 -6.93 5.42
N THR A 147 -15.73 -7.34 5.59
CA THR A 147 -16.52 -7.06 6.80
C THR A 147 -15.86 -7.62 8.06
N ASP A 148 -15.37 -8.85 8.03
CA ASP A 148 -14.70 -9.48 9.17
C ASP A 148 -13.35 -8.82 9.46
N MET A 149 -12.60 -8.48 8.40
CA MET A 149 -11.34 -7.73 8.52
C MET A 149 -11.55 -6.39 9.20
N VAL A 150 -12.56 -5.62 8.75
CA VAL A 150 -12.94 -4.33 9.33
C VAL A 150 -13.42 -4.48 10.77
N ALA A 151 -14.25 -5.49 11.07
CA ALA A 151 -14.77 -5.73 12.41
C ALA A 151 -13.66 -6.02 13.43
N LYS A 152 -12.55 -6.64 13.00
CA LYS A 152 -11.35 -6.88 13.80
C LYS A 152 -10.33 -5.73 13.76
N ASN A 153 -10.59 -4.68 12.98
CA ASN A 153 -9.65 -3.61 12.65
C ASN A 153 -8.37 -4.10 11.95
N HIS A 154 -8.40 -5.26 11.29
CA HIS A 154 -7.30 -5.78 10.46
C HIS A 154 -7.37 -5.18 9.06
N ARG A 155 -7.13 -3.88 8.97
CA ARG A 155 -7.39 -3.05 7.77
C ARG A 155 -6.14 -2.67 6.98
N LEU A 156 -4.98 -3.18 7.36
CA LEU A 156 -3.73 -3.01 6.65
C LEU A 156 -3.09 -4.36 6.35
N LEU A 157 -2.95 -4.69 5.06
CA LEU A 157 -2.18 -5.83 4.59
C LEU A 157 -0.80 -5.34 4.15
N VAL A 158 0.27 -6.00 4.59
CA VAL A 158 1.64 -5.64 4.22
C VAL A 158 2.37 -6.86 3.68
N PHE A 159 2.83 -6.74 2.44
CA PHE A 159 3.62 -7.74 1.75
C PHE A 159 5.00 -7.19 1.42
N THR A 160 5.98 -8.07 1.29
CA THR A 160 7.37 -7.72 0.97
C THR A 160 7.94 -8.68 -0.06
N SER A 161 8.86 -8.18 -0.90
CA SER A 161 9.57 -8.95 -1.91
C SER A 161 10.74 -9.78 -1.36
N ASP A 162 11.11 -9.65 -0.08
CA ASP A 162 12.16 -10.46 0.56
C ASP A 162 11.57 -11.50 1.53
N ALA A 163 11.76 -12.78 1.22
CA ALA A 163 11.25 -13.88 2.02
C ALA A 163 11.78 -13.92 3.47
N SER A 164 12.95 -13.33 3.73
CA SER A 164 13.55 -13.31 5.07
C SER A 164 12.77 -12.44 6.06
N LYS A 165 12.02 -11.46 5.57
CA LYS A 165 11.21 -10.55 6.40
C LYS A 165 10.03 -11.26 7.07
N GLU A 166 9.59 -12.38 6.52
CA GLU A 166 8.51 -13.15 7.15
C GLU A 166 8.95 -13.74 8.50
N ALA A 167 10.09 -14.42 8.50
CA ALA A 167 10.65 -15.01 9.72
C ALA A 167 11.21 -13.95 10.68
N ASN A 168 11.79 -12.89 10.15
CA ASN A 168 12.51 -11.90 10.95
C ASN A 168 11.63 -10.75 11.41
N GLU A 169 10.58 -10.37 10.70
CA GLU A 169 9.79 -9.16 10.96
C GLU A 169 8.27 -9.43 10.94
N GLY A 170 7.84 -10.65 10.64
CA GLY A 170 6.42 -11.01 10.55
C GLY A 170 5.71 -10.42 9.33
N ILE A 171 6.47 -9.99 8.31
CA ILE A 171 5.95 -9.36 7.10
C ILE A 171 5.90 -10.37 5.98
N VAL A 172 4.75 -10.44 5.33
CA VAL A 172 4.36 -11.58 4.52
C VAL A 172 5.08 -11.59 3.19
N TYR A 173 5.69 -12.72 2.83
CA TYR A 173 6.40 -12.80 1.56
C TYR A 173 5.42 -12.86 0.38
N GLN A 174 5.46 -11.85 -0.48
CA GLN A 174 4.43 -11.62 -1.51
C GLN A 174 4.24 -12.82 -2.46
N ARG A 175 5.32 -13.51 -2.87
CA ARG A 175 5.23 -14.62 -3.85
C ARG A 175 4.50 -15.87 -3.33
N ARG A 176 4.18 -15.93 -2.03
CA ARG A 176 3.34 -17.00 -1.48
C ARG A 176 1.85 -16.73 -1.60
N TYR A 177 1.45 -15.47 -1.83
CA TYR A 177 0.05 -15.03 -1.73
C TYR A 177 -0.42 -14.25 -2.96
N MET A 178 0.51 -13.83 -3.83
CA MET A 178 0.24 -13.10 -5.05
C MET A 178 0.76 -13.89 -6.26
N ALA A 179 -0.06 -13.96 -7.31
CA ALA A 179 0.37 -14.48 -8.59
C ALA A 179 1.06 -13.36 -9.38
N GLU A 180 2.37 -13.46 -9.54
CA GLU A 180 3.15 -12.59 -10.42
C GLU A 180 3.20 -13.25 -11.80
N ASN A 181 2.71 -12.54 -12.83
CA ASN A 181 2.78 -13.05 -14.20
C ASN A 181 4.14 -12.69 -14.79
N GLU A 182 5.09 -13.62 -14.71
CA GLU A 182 6.40 -13.44 -15.33
C GLU A 182 6.30 -13.70 -16.84
N ASN A 183 6.21 -12.61 -17.62
CA ASN A 183 6.19 -12.54 -19.09
C ASN A 183 4.95 -13.12 -19.80
N VAL A 184 4.14 -12.22 -20.38
CA VAL A 184 3.47 -12.50 -21.66
C VAL A 184 4.50 -12.21 -22.76
N SER A 185 5.37 -13.17 -23.06
CA SER A 185 6.19 -13.08 -24.28
C SER A 185 5.28 -13.23 -25.50
N SER A 186 5.01 -12.12 -26.19
CA SER A 186 4.47 -12.12 -27.56
C SER A 186 5.53 -12.57 -28.57
#